data_AF-Q26325-F1
#
_entry.id   AF-Q26325-F1
#
_cell.length_a   1.000
_cell.length_b   1.000
_cell.length_c   1.000
_cell.angle_alpha   90.00
_cell.angle_beta   90.00
_cell.angle_gamma   90.00
#
_symmetry.space_group_name_H-M   'P 1'
#
loop_
_entity.id
_entity.type
_entity.pdbx_description
1 polymer ?
#
loop_
_entity_poly.entity_id
_entity_poly.type
_entity_poly.pdbx_seq_one_letter_code
_entity_poly.pdbx_strand_id
1 'polypeptide(L)'
;MAGKKAHPIKRDWYWNHNDRFEIWHSLDWPSVRRGRQIYTEVFAPCHSLGRMTFTHFQGFMTREEIKQLASQYEVIDSEPDSQGNLNRRPGKPTDTLPTPYPNQRAAQFANNGAEPPDLQ
;
A
#
# COMPACT_ATOMS: atom_id res chain seq x y z
N MET A 1 24.62 -20.46 -19.37
CA MET A 1 25.44 -19.88 -18.28
C MET A 1 24.64 -18.77 -17.61
N ALA A 2 23.87 -19.07 -16.56
CA ALA A 2 23.09 -18.08 -15.82
C ALA A 2 23.39 -18.27 -14.33
N GLY A 3 24.56 -17.78 -13.90
CA GLY A 3 25.09 -18.06 -12.56
C GLY A 3 25.52 -16.82 -11.78
N LYS A 4 25.36 -15.61 -12.32
CA LYS A 4 25.67 -14.37 -11.61
C LYS A 4 24.47 -13.44 -11.70
N LYS A 5 23.86 -13.14 -10.55
CA LYS A 5 22.84 -12.10 -10.44
C LYS A 5 23.52 -10.76 -10.72
N ALA A 6 22.94 -9.94 -11.58
CA ALA A 6 23.41 -8.58 -11.76
C ALA A 6 23.24 -7.83 -10.44
N HIS A 7 24.33 -7.24 -9.93
CA HIS A 7 24.26 -6.37 -8.76
C HIS A 7 23.61 -5.03 -9.16
N PRO A 8 22.73 -4.47 -8.32
CA PRO A 8 22.15 -3.16 -8.59
C PRO A 8 23.24 -2.08 -8.58
N ILE A 9 23.12 -1.09 -9.46
CA ILE A 9 23.99 0.09 -9.43
C ILE A 9 23.64 0.98 -8.24
N LYS A 10 24.64 1.58 -7.61
CA LYS A 10 24.40 2.62 -6.61
C LYS A 10 23.79 3.83 -7.34
N ARG A 11 22.58 4.21 -6.96
CA ARG A 11 21.94 5.45 -7.41
C ARG A 11 22.12 6.51 -6.33
N ASP A 12 22.38 7.72 -6.78
CA ASP A 12 22.30 8.89 -5.93
C ASP A 12 20.84 9.34 -5.88
N TRP A 13 20.19 9.06 -4.74
CA TRP A 13 18.81 9.45 -4.52
C TRP A 13 18.80 10.80 -3.81
N TYR A 14 18.00 11.73 -4.32
CA TYR A 14 17.94 13.09 -3.79
C TYR A 14 17.55 13.16 -2.30
N TRP A 15 16.84 12.16 -1.75
CA TRP A 15 16.56 12.07 -0.31
C TRP A 15 17.75 11.70 0.57
N ASN A 16 18.88 11.31 -0.03
CA ASN A 16 20.14 11.14 0.69
C ASN A 16 20.76 12.50 1.08
N HIS A 17 20.31 13.61 0.48
CA HIS A 17 20.92 14.94 0.62
C HIS A 17 19.84 16.04 0.77
N ASN A 18 18.86 15.82 1.66
CA ASN A 18 17.68 16.67 1.78
C ASN A 18 17.91 18.06 2.37
N ASP A 19 19.10 18.34 2.88
CA ASP A 19 19.49 19.67 3.32
C ASP A 19 20.87 20.03 2.78
N ARG A 20 21.11 21.35 2.67
CA ARG A 20 22.35 21.93 2.11
C ARG A 20 23.63 21.46 2.82
N PHE A 21 23.48 20.94 4.03
CA PHE A 21 24.58 20.54 4.92
C PHE A 21 24.62 19.03 5.19
N GLU A 22 23.73 18.24 4.57
CA GLU A 22 23.63 16.77 4.70
C GLU A 22 23.51 16.26 6.14
N ILE A 23 22.92 17.06 7.02
CA ILE A 23 22.80 16.75 8.46
C ILE A 23 21.46 16.09 8.77
N TRP A 24 20.45 16.29 7.92
CA TRP A 24 19.09 15.79 8.13
C TRP A 24 18.57 15.07 6.89
N HIS A 25 18.29 13.78 7.05
CA HIS A 25 17.64 12.99 6.01
C HIS A 25 16.15 12.86 6.29
N SER A 26 15.32 13.18 5.30
CA SER A 26 13.87 13.01 5.37
C SER A 26 13.38 12.33 4.09
N LEU A 27 12.10 12.00 3.99
CA LEU A 27 11.52 11.60 2.71
C LEU A 27 11.00 12.84 1.99
N ASP A 28 11.07 12.83 0.66
CA ASP A 28 10.36 13.81 -0.16
C ASP A 28 8.88 13.45 -0.24
N TRP A 29 8.08 14.06 0.63
CA TRP A 29 6.65 13.81 0.75
C TRP A 29 5.87 13.95 -0.57
N PRO A 30 6.14 14.96 -1.43
CA PRO A 30 5.62 14.97 -2.80
C PRO A 30 5.86 13.68 -3.61
N SER A 31 7.07 13.10 -3.52
CA SER A 31 7.36 11.83 -4.19
C SER A 31 6.69 10.64 -3.54
N VAL A 32 6.61 10.59 -2.21
CA VAL A 32 5.82 9.57 -1.51
C VAL A 32 4.36 9.60 -1.96
N ARG A 33 3.76 10.79 -2.10
CA ARG A 33 2.38 10.97 -2.56
C ARG A 33 2.18 10.47 -4.00
N ARG A 34 3.13 10.74 -4.91
CA ARG A 34 3.12 10.18 -6.28
C ARG A 34 3.34 8.67 -6.28
N GLY A 35 4.26 8.16 -5.45
CA GLY A 35 4.52 6.73 -5.29
C GLY A 35 3.28 5.97 -4.83
N ARG A 36 2.48 6.54 -3.93
CA ARG A 36 1.18 5.96 -3.51
C ARG A 36 0.19 5.86 -4.67
N GLN A 37 0.17 6.84 -5.57
CA GLN A 37 -0.67 6.79 -6.77
C GLN A 37 -0.22 5.65 -7.69
N ILE A 38 1.09 5.55 -7.96
CA ILE A 38 1.67 4.45 -8.75
C ILE A 38 1.33 3.09 -8.13
N TYR A 39 1.46 2.95 -6.80
CA TYR A 39 1.05 1.73 -6.11
C TYR A 39 -0.42 1.42 -6.38
N THR A 40 -1.31 2.39 -6.21
CA THR A 40 -2.76 2.20 -6.36
C THR A 40 -3.15 1.80 -7.78
N GLU A 41 -2.52 2.41 -8.80
CA GLU A 41 -2.87 2.21 -10.21
C GLU A 41 -2.20 0.99 -10.83
N VAL A 42 -1.01 0.58 -10.34
CA VAL A 42 -0.19 -0.44 -11.00
C VAL A 42 0.03 -1.68 -10.13
N PHE A 43 0.32 -1.50 -8.85
CA PHE A 43 0.77 -2.60 -7.98
C PHE A 43 -0.36 -3.20 -7.13
N ALA A 44 -1.30 -2.39 -6.66
CA ALA A 44 -2.41 -2.80 -5.81
C ALA A 44 -3.28 -3.95 -6.39
N PRO A 45 -3.42 -4.12 -7.72
CA PRO A 45 -4.12 -5.28 -8.27
C PRO A 45 -3.42 -6.63 -8.02
N CYS A 46 -2.13 -6.64 -7.70
CA CYS A 46 -1.36 -7.89 -7.50
C CYS A 46 -0.68 -7.96 -6.13
N HIS A 47 -0.24 -6.83 -5.59
CA HIS A 47 0.53 -6.75 -4.36
C HIS A 47 -0.29 -6.09 -3.25
N SER A 48 -0.29 -6.70 -2.07
CA SER A 48 -0.82 -6.09 -0.86
C SER A 48 0.21 -5.20 -0.14
N LEU A 49 -0.30 -4.40 0.79
CA LEU A 49 0.47 -3.68 1.81
C LEU A 49 0.04 -4.13 3.21
N GLY A 50 0.07 -5.46 3.41
CA GLY A 50 -0.07 -6.22 4.64
C GLY A 50 -0.97 -5.62 5.72
N ARG A 51 -0.36 -4.80 6.58
CA ARG A 51 -0.95 -4.21 7.79
C ARG A 51 -1.04 -2.69 7.73
N MET A 52 -0.75 -2.08 6.58
CA MET A 52 -0.94 -0.66 6.40
C MET A 52 -2.43 -0.33 6.41
N THR A 53 -2.78 0.68 7.18
CA THR A 53 -4.11 1.30 7.23
C THR A 53 -4.07 2.67 6.57
N PHE A 54 -5.24 3.23 6.23
CA PHE A 54 -5.30 4.58 5.65
C PHE A 54 -4.72 5.66 6.60
N THR A 55 -4.75 5.46 7.92
CA THR A 55 -4.11 6.40 8.88
C THR A 55 -2.60 6.52 8.69
N HIS A 56 -1.91 5.53 8.12
CA HIS A 56 -0.47 5.64 7.83
C HIS A 56 -0.15 6.75 6.81
N PHE A 57 -1.14 7.19 6.01
CA PHE A 57 -0.98 8.28 5.05
C PHE A 57 -0.94 9.67 5.68
N GLN A 58 -1.12 9.80 7.00
CA GLN A 58 -1.04 11.08 7.72
C GLN A 58 0.31 11.80 7.57
N GLY A 59 1.36 11.09 7.15
CA GLY A 59 2.66 11.72 6.85
C GLY A 59 2.63 12.65 5.62
N PHE A 60 1.66 12.50 4.70
CA PHE A 60 1.60 13.26 3.44
C PHE A 60 0.18 13.59 2.95
N MET A 61 -0.85 13.29 3.73
CA MET A 61 -2.26 13.64 3.46
C MET A 61 -2.92 14.25 4.71
N THR A 62 -3.94 15.09 4.49
CA THR A 62 -4.76 15.60 5.61
C THR A 62 -5.73 14.54 6.12
N ARG A 63 -6.31 14.75 7.31
CA ARG A 63 -7.31 13.81 7.87
C ARG A 63 -8.55 13.72 7.00
N GLU A 64 -8.96 14.83 6.40
CA GLU A 64 -10.10 14.92 5.50
C GLU A 64 -9.83 14.14 4.21
N GLU A 65 -8.64 14.31 3.61
CA GLU A 65 -8.21 13.54 2.44
C GLU A 65 -8.20 12.03 2.73
N ILE A 66 -7.67 11.63 3.89
CA ILE A 66 -7.63 10.22 4.31
C ILE A 66 -9.04 9.66 4.49
N LYS A 67 -9.94 10.41 5.15
CA LYS A 67 -11.33 9.98 5.36
C LYS A 67 -12.07 9.86 4.03
N GLN A 68 -11.88 10.81 3.13
CA GLN A 68 -12.45 10.76 1.79
C GLN A 68 -11.92 9.55 1.01
N LEU A 69 -10.60 9.32 1.03
CA LEU A 69 -9.98 8.20 0.36
C LEU A 69 -10.50 6.86 0.91
N ALA A 70 -10.51 6.67 2.23
CA ALA A 70 -10.98 5.43 2.85
C ALA A 70 -12.44 5.15 2.48
N SER A 71 -13.28 6.17 2.41
CA SER A 71 -14.71 6.03 2.06
C SER A 71 -14.97 5.55 0.63
N GLN A 72 -13.98 5.62 -0.26
CA GLN A 72 -14.10 5.13 -1.65
C GLN A 72 -13.98 3.60 -1.75
N TYR A 73 -13.53 2.94 -0.68
CA TYR A 73 -13.39 1.49 -0.64
C TYR A 73 -14.57 0.86 0.11
N GLU A 74 -15.06 -0.26 -0.42
CA GLU A 74 -15.99 -1.11 0.31
C GLU A 74 -15.22 -2.09 1.19
N VAL A 75 -15.59 -2.11 2.48
CA VAL A 75 -15.04 -3.03 3.48
C VAL A 75 -16.19 -3.86 4.04
N ILE A 76 -15.95 -5.15 4.25
CA ILE A 76 -16.89 -6.03 4.96
C ILE A 76 -16.77 -5.72 6.45
N ASP A 77 -17.88 -5.44 7.10
CA ASP A 77 -17.87 -5.14 8.53
C ASP A 77 -17.39 -6.35 9.34
N SER A 78 -16.67 -6.09 10.43
CA SER A 78 -16.20 -7.14 11.33
C SER A 78 -17.30 -7.62 12.27
N GLU A 79 -18.28 -6.75 12.54
CA GLU A 79 -19.42 -7.07 13.40
C GLU A 79 -20.65 -7.43 12.56
N PRO A 80 -21.31 -8.58 12.85
CA PRO A 80 -22.56 -8.93 12.20
C PRO A 80 -23.70 -8.02 12.67
N ASP A 81 -24.68 -7.79 11.81
CA ASP A 81 -25.90 -7.08 12.18
C ASP A 81 -26.81 -7.89 13.12
N SER A 82 -27.97 -7.32 13.47
CA SER A 82 -28.95 -7.96 14.35
C SER A 82 -29.50 -9.29 13.82
N GLN A 83 -29.29 -9.61 12.54
CA GLN A 83 -29.68 -10.86 11.90
C GLN A 83 -28.50 -11.82 11.73
N GLY A 84 -27.29 -11.45 12.16
CA GLY A 84 -26.08 -12.25 12.02
C GLY A 84 -25.36 -12.05 10.69
N ASN A 85 -25.76 -11.10 9.85
CA ASN A 85 -25.18 -10.89 8.52
C ASN A 85 -24.02 -9.89 8.57
N LEU A 86 -22.94 -10.19 7.85
CA LEU A 86 -21.83 -9.24 7.65
C LEU A 86 -22.16 -8.31 6.49
N ASN A 87 -22.37 -7.03 6.80
CA ASN A 87 -22.72 -6.02 5.81
C ASN A 87 -21.48 -5.35 5.20
N ARG A 88 -21.63 -4.80 4.00
CA ARG A 88 -20.62 -3.96 3.36
C ARG A 88 -20.82 -2.51 3.80
N ARG A 89 -19.73 -1.82 4.09
CA ARG A 89 -19.73 -0.40 4.45
C ARG A 89 -18.61 0.36 3.75
N PRO A 90 -18.73 1.70 3.62
CA PRO A 90 -17.59 2.53 3.29
C PRO A 90 -16.44 2.34 4.29
N GLY A 91 -15.23 2.37 3.78
CA GLY A 91 -14.02 2.27 4.58
C GLY A 91 -13.84 3.46 5.52
N LYS A 92 -13.17 3.21 6.64
CA LYS A 92 -12.78 4.16 7.67
C LYS A 92 -11.25 4.26 7.72
N PRO A 93 -10.67 5.35 8.23
CA PRO A 93 -9.22 5.53 8.27
C PRO A 93 -8.44 4.38 8.94
N THR A 94 -9.05 3.72 9.93
CA THR A 94 -8.47 2.61 10.69
C THR A 94 -8.50 1.27 9.97
N ASP A 95 -9.26 1.15 8.87
CA ASP A 95 -9.30 -0.08 8.10
C ASP A 95 -7.96 -0.29 7.38
N THR A 96 -7.57 -1.55 7.24
CA THR A 96 -6.42 -1.97 6.42
C THR A 96 -6.68 -1.68 4.95
N LEU A 97 -5.62 -1.42 4.19
CA LEU A 97 -5.74 -1.30 2.75
C LEU A 97 -6.31 -2.59 2.13
N PRO A 98 -7.16 -2.51 1.09
CA PRO A 98 -7.72 -3.68 0.46
C PRO A 98 -6.62 -4.62 -0.07
N THR A 99 -6.80 -5.91 0.13
CA THR A 99 -5.92 -6.93 -0.47
C THR A 99 -6.45 -7.32 -1.85
N PRO A 100 -5.56 -7.58 -2.83
CA PRO A 100 -5.98 -7.96 -4.19
C PRO A 100 -6.64 -9.34 -4.25
N TYR A 101 -6.27 -10.22 -3.32
CA TYR A 101 -6.74 -11.59 -3.28
C TYR A 101 -7.27 -11.93 -1.88
N PRO A 102 -8.30 -12.80 -1.79
CA PRO A 102 -8.85 -13.23 -0.51
C PRO A 102 -7.95 -14.25 0.22
N ASN A 103 -7.05 -14.94 -0.49
CA ASN A 103 -6.11 -15.90 0.07
C ASN A 103 -4.97 -16.22 -0.91
N GLN A 104 -3.94 -16.90 -0.41
CA GLN A 104 -2.75 -17.33 -1.15
C GLN A 104 -3.09 -18.18 -2.39
N ARG A 105 -4.06 -19.10 -2.31
CA ARG A 105 -4.43 -19.95 -3.45
C ARG A 105 -5.04 -19.14 -4.60
N ALA A 106 -5.86 -18.14 -4.27
CA ALA A 106 -6.41 -17.22 -5.26
C ALA A 106 -5.30 -16.38 -5.92
N ALA A 107 -4.32 -15.91 -5.14
CA ALA A 107 -3.16 -15.20 -5.65
C ALA A 107 -2.34 -16.07 -6.62
N GLN A 108 -2.03 -17.30 -6.24
CA GLN A 108 -1.31 -18.26 -7.09
C GLN A 108 -2.07 -18.59 -8.36
N PHE A 109 -3.38 -18.84 -8.26
CA PHE A 109 -4.22 -19.12 -9.43
C PHE A 109 -4.19 -17.98 -10.45
N ALA A 110 -4.31 -16.73 -9.99
CA ALA A 110 -4.27 -15.56 -10.86
C ALA A 110 -2.88 -15.27 -11.47
N ASN A 111 -1.80 -15.79 -10.87
CA ASN A 111 -0.41 -15.47 -11.23
C ASN A 111 0.41 -16.72 -11.65
N ASN A 112 -0.23 -17.67 -12.33
CA ASN A 112 0.43 -18.88 -12.89
C ASN A 112 1.23 -19.69 -11.85
N GLY A 113 0.69 -19.83 -10.64
CA GLY A 113 1.29 -20.56 -9.53
C GLY A 113 2.26 -19.73 -8.68
N ALA A 114 2.61 -18.51 -9.08
CA ALA A 114 3.42 -17.61 -8.27
C ALA A 114 2.56 -16.80 -7.29
N GLU A 115 3.08 -16.53 -6.11
CA GLU A 115 2.42 -15.63 -5.15
C GLU A 115 3.16 -14.28 -5.16
N PRO A 116 2.49 -13.18 -5.53
CA PRO A 116 3.08 -11.85 -5.41
C PRO A 116 3.42 -11.55 -3.94
N PRO A 117 4.65 -11.13 -3.62
CA PRO A 117 5.01 -10.79 -2.26
C PRO A 117 4.28 -9.53 -1.78
N ASP A 118 4.05 -9.46 -0.48
CA ASP A 118 3.63 -8.23 0.19
C ASP A 118 4.71 -7.15 0.09
N LEU A 119 4.30 -5.88 -0.09
CA LEU A 119 5.22 -4.75 -0.29
C LEU A 119 5.34 -3.82 0.93
N GLN A 120 4.83 -4.22 2.10
CA GLN A 120 4.94 -3.43 3.33
C GLN A 120 6.39 -3.29 3.82
#